data_AF-A0A2V9KX55-F1
#
_entry.id   AF-A0A2V9KX55-F1
#
_cell.length_a   1.000
_cell.length_b   1.000
_cell.length_c   1.000
_cell.angle_alpha   90.00
_cell.angle_beta   90.00
_cell.angle_gamma   90.00
#
_symmetry.space_group_name_H-M   'P 1'
#
loop_
_entity.id
_entity.type
_entity.pdbx_description
1 polymer ?
#
loop_
_entity_poly.entity_id
_entity_poly.type
_entity_poly.pdbx_seq_one_letter_code
_entity_poly.pdbx_strand_id
1 'polypeptide(L)' 'MPLTKKEYVGRLRQVVASGRPIIGTGAGTGISAKCAEAGGADLIIIYNSGRYRMAG' A
#
# COMPACT_ATOMS: atom_id res chain seq x y z
N MET A 1 -17.39 1.45 -6.70
CA MET A 1 -16.82 2.57 -7.47
C MET A 1 -15.45 2.88 -6.88
N PRO A 2 -14.37 3.04 -7.68
CA PRO A 2 -13.05 3.34 -7.15
C PRO A 2 -13.04 4.73 -6.50
N LEU A 3 -12.27 4.89 -5.42
CA LEU A 3 -12.09 6.17 -4.76
C LEU A 3 -11.33 7.14 -5.68
N THR A 4 -11.66 8.42 -5.58
CA THR A 4 -10.94 9.50 -6.23
C THR A 4 -9.58 9.74 -5.57
N LYS A 5 -8.66 10.39 -6.29
CA LYS A 5 -7.38 10.86 -5.73
C LYS A 5 -7.59 11.71 -4.46
N LYS A 6 -8.62 12.57 -4.46
CA LYS A 6 -8.94 13.44 -3.32
C LYS A 6 -9.30 12.63 -2.08
N GLU A 7 -10.10 11.57 -2.24
CA GLU A 7 -10.48 10.67 -1.15
C GLU A 7 -9.28 9.89 -0.62
N TYR A 8 -8.43 9.35 -1.50
CA TYR A 8 -7.20 8.65 -1.07
C TYR A 8 -6.25 9.59 -0.28
N VAL A 9 -5.98 10.78 -0.80
CA VAL A 9 -5.14 11.76 -0.10
C VAL A 9 -5.78 12.19 1.24
N GLY A 10 -7.11 12.31 1.28
CA GLY A 10 -7.85 12.56 2.52
C GLY A 10 -7.60 11.49 3.58
N ARG A 11 -7.69 10.21 3.21
CA ARG A 11 -7.39 9.08 4.11
C ARG A 11 -5.97 9.13 4.64
N LEU A 12 -4.98 9.36 3.77
CA LEU A 12 -3.57 9.46 4.19
C LEU A 12 -3.33 10.63 5.16
N ARG A 13 -3.96 11.77 4.93
CA ARG A 13 -3.89 12.92 5.87
C ARG A 13 -4.51 12.59 7.22
N GLN A 14 -5.59 11.80 7.25
CA GLN A 14 -6.19 11.34 8.51
C GLN A 14 -5.25 10.40 9.29
N VAL A 15 -4.51 9.52 8.60
CA VAL A 15 -3.49 8.68 9.24
C VAL A 15 -2.44 9.55 9.92
N VAL A 16 -1.90 10.55 9.23
CA VAL A 16 -0.92 11.49 9.80
C VAL A 16 -1.52 12.29 10.97
N ALA A 17 -2.75 12.78 10.83
CA ALA A 17 -3.44 13.51 11.89
C ALA A 17 -3.69 12.66 13.15
N SER A 18 -3.78 11.33 13.00
CA SER A 18 -3.86 10.38 14.12
C SER A 18 -2.52 10.13 14.83
N GLY A 19 -1.43 10.81 14.42
CA GLY A 19 -0.09 10.61 14.98
C GLY A 19 0.58 9.30 14.55
N ARG A 20 -0.01 8.56 13.60
CA ARG A 20 0.55 7.31 13.07
C ARG A 20 1.31 7.58 11.77
N PRO A 21 2.42 6.87 11.52
CA PRO A 21 3.10 6.93 10.23
C PRO A 21 2.24 6.30 9.13
N ILE A 22 2.43 6.76 7.90
CA ILE A 22 1.89 6.10 6.71
C ILE A 22 2.84 4.96 6.33
N ILE A 23 2.30 3.76 6.15
CA ILE A 23 3.06 2.58 5.75
C ILE A 23 2.76 2.22 4.30
N GLY A 24 3.76 2.38 3.44
CA GLY A 24 3.74 1.92 2.05
C GLY A 24 4.52 0.60 1.89
N THR A 25 3.98 -0.32 1.10
CA THR A 25 4.60 -1.63 0.85
C THR A 25 4.81 -1.88 -0.64
N GLY A 26 5.90 -2.57 -0.98
CA GLY A 26 6.11 -3.11 -2.32
C GLY A 26 5.52 -4.51 -2.43
N ALA A 27 4.71 -4.78 -3.45
CA ALA A 27 4.17 -6.13 -3.70
C ALA A 27 4.61 -6.66 -5.08
N GLY A 28 5.32 -7.79 -5.07
CA GLY A 28 5.78 -8.46 -6.30
C GLY A 28 4.81 -9.52 -6.84
N THR A 29 3.89 -10.00 -6.00
CA THR A 29 2.86 -10.99 -6.34
C THR A 29 1.53 -10.64 -5.67
N GLY A 30 0.45 -11.27 -6.11
CA GLY A 30 -0.88 -11.08 -5.51
C GLY A 30 -0.96 -11.51 -4.05
N ILE A 31 -0.25 -12.58 -3.66
CA ILE A 31 -0.25 -13.03 -2.26
C ILE A 31 0.48 -12.05 -1.33
N SER A 32 1.59 -11.44 -1.79
CA SER A 32 2.25 -10.36 -1.05
C SER A 32 1.32 -9.17 -0.85
N ALA A 33 0.55 -8.77 -1.87
CA ALA A 33 -0.42 -7.69 -1.75
C ALA A 33 -1.54 -8.01 -0.75
N LYS A 34 -2.08 -9.24 -0.80
CA LYS A 34 -3.13 -9.70 0.14
C LYS A 34 -2.63 -9.71 1.59
N CYS A 35 -1.40 -10.18 1.82
CA CYS A 35 -0.79 -10.15 3.14
C CYS A 35 -0.52 -8.71 3.62
N ALA A 36 -0.08 -7.81 2.74
CA ALA A 36 0.14 -6.41 3.08
C ALA A 36 -1.16 -5.68 3.46
N GLU A 37 -2.25 -5.93 2.72
CA GLU A 37 -3.59 -5.42 3.06
C GLU A 37 -4.05 -5.94 4.44
N ALA A 38 -3.94 -7.25 4.69
CA ALA A 38 -4.28 -7.86 5.98
C ALA A 38 -3.40 -7.34 7.13
N GLY A 39 -2.16 -6.97 6.85
CA GLY A 39 -1.24 -6.34 7.80
C GLY A 39 -1.49 -4.85 8.05
N GLY A 40 -2.46 -4.24 7.36
CA GLY A 40 -2.84 -2.84 7.55
C GLY A 40 -1.95 -1.83 6.83
N ALA A 41 -1.32 -2.21 5.70
CA ALA A 41 -0.60 -1.26 4.86
C ALA A 41 -1.55 -0.17 4.32
N ASP A 42 -1.11 1.09 4.34
CA ASP A 42 -1.88 2.22 3.81
C ASP A 42 -1.78 2.32 2.28
N LEU A 43 -0.64 1.89 1.71
CA LEU A 43 -0.41 1.84 0.26
C LEU A 43 0.27 0.54 -0.16
N ILE A 44 -0.11 0.07 -1.35
CA ILE A 44 0.56 -1.02 -2.07
C ILE A 44 1.13 -0.45 -3.38
N ILE A 45 2.42 -0.67 -3.61
CA ILE A 45 3.17 -0.19 -4.76
C ILE A 45 3.68 -1.43 -5.52
N ILE A 46 3.39 -1.49 -6.82
CA ILE A 46 3.84 -2.56 -7.69
C ILE A 46 4.86 -2.00 -8.69
N TYR A 47 5.94 -2.75 -8.93
CA TYR A 47 6.98 -2.38 -9.88
C TYR A 47 7.81 -3.61 -10.26
N ASN A 48 8.56 -3.51 -11.35
CA ASN A 48 9.33 -4.63 -11.93
C ASN A 48 10.28 -5.30 -10.91
N SER A 49 11.00 -4.51 -10.11
CA SER A 49 11.91 -5.04 -9.10
C SER A 49 11.17 -5.78 -7.98
N GLY A 50 9.89 -5.48 -7.73
CA GLY A 50 9.04 -6.30 -6.85
C GLY A 50 8.85 -7.71 -7.41
N ARG A 51 8.53 -7.83 -8.71
CA ARG A 51 8.42 -9.13 -9.38
C ARG A 51 9.74 -9.89 -9.35
N TYR A 52 10.87 -9.21 -9.62
CA TYR A 52 12.19 -9.84 -9.64
C TYR A 52 12.60 -10.34 -8.25
N ARG A 53 12.40 -9.55 -7.19
CA ARG A 53 12.67 -10.01 -5.81
C ARG A 53 11.89 -11.26 -5.42
N MET A 54 10.69 -11.45 -5.95
CA MET A 54 9.89 -12.64 -5.69
C MET A 54 10.29 -13.85 -6.53
N ALA A 55 11.22 -13.69 -7.49
CA ALA A 55 11.76 -14.76 -8.32
C ALA A 55 13.12 -15.30 -7.82
N GLY A 56 13.68 -14.70 -6.75
CA GLY A 56 15.04 -14.97 -6.26
C GLY A 56 16.08 -14.01 -6.83
#